data_AF-A0A924GG70-F1
#
_entry.id   AF-A0A924GG70-F1
#
_cell.length_a   1.000
_cell.length_b   1.000
_cell.length_c   1.000
_cell.angle_alpha   90.00
_cell.angle_beta   90.00
_cell.angle_gamma   90.00
#
_symmetry.space_group_name_H-M   'P 1'
#
loop_
_entity.id
_entity.type
_entity.pdbx_description
1 polymer ?
#
loop_
_entity_poly.entity_id
_entity_poly.type
_entity_poly.pdbx_seq_one_letter_code
_entity_poly.pdbx_strand_id
1 'polypeptide(L)' 'MPNLYPPEFRARAIALVRSGKQIKITAYELGISSGCLHNWLKQDRIDRGEITGTTTVEAPELRAARKRIREL' A
#
# COMPACT_ATOMS: atom_id res chain seq x y z
N MET A 1 4.65 10.71 7.70
CA MET A 1 4.88 11.17 6.31
C MET A 1 3.52 11.43 5.70
N PRO A 2 3.29 12.57 5.03
CA PRO A 2 2.02 12.78 4.35
C PRO A 2 1.87 11.67 3.30
N ASN A 3 0.67 11.08 3.21
CA ASN A 3 0.38 10.12 2.16
C ASN A 3 0.52 10.86 0.81
N LEU A 4 1.65 10.69 0.11
CA LEU A 4 1.88 11.32 -1.20
C LEU A 4 0.81 10.94 -2.25
N TYR A 5 0.06 9.87 -2.00
CA TYR A 5 -0.98 9.36 -2.89
C TYR A 5 -2.34 9.39 -2.19
N PRO A 6 -3.35 10.06 -2.79
CA PRO A 6 -4.72 10.05 -2.29
C PRO A 6 -5.28 8.63 -2.16
N PRO A 7 -6.20 8.38 -1.21
CA PRO A 7 -6.80 7.05 -1.02
C PRO A 7 -7.52 6.56 -2.29
N GLU A 8 -8.19 7.45 -3.02
CA GLU A 8 -8.84 7.12 -4.30
C GLU A 8 -7.86 6.64 -5.38
N PHE A 9 -6.66 7.21 -5.41
CA PHE A 9 -5.62 6.80 -6.36
C PHE A 9 -5.15 5.37 -6.06
N ARG A 10 -4.99 5.05 -4.77
CA ARG A 10 -4.61 3.70 -4.32
C ARG A 10 -5.70 2.69 -4.64
N ALA A 11 -6.95 3.03 -4.37
CA ALA A 11 -8.10 2.18 -4.66
C ALA A 11 -8.19 1.87 -6.17
N ARG A 12 -7.97 2.87 -7.04
CA ARG A 12 -7.91 2.68 -8.49
C ARG A 12 -6.75 1.77 -8.91
N ALA A 13 -5.55 1.98 -8.36
CA ALA A 13 -4.40 1.14 -8.66
C ALA A 13 -4.60 -0.32 -8.25
N ILE A 14 -5.19 -0.55 -7.07
CA ILE A 14 -5.55 -1.89 -6.58
C ILE A 14 -6.61 -2.52 -7.48
N ALA A 15 -7.65 -1.75 -7.86
CA ALA A 15 -8.72 -2.25 -8.72
C ALA A 15 -8.21 -2.73 -10.08
N LEU A 16 -7.26 -2.00 -10.69
CA LEU A 16 -6.62 -2.40 -11.95
C LEU A 16 -5.86 -3.73 -11.85
N VAL A 17 -5.12 -3.93 -10.75
CA VAL A 17 -4.42 -5.21 -10.55
C VAL A 17 -5.43 -6.33 -10.30
N ARG A 18 -6.50 -6.07 -9.54
CA ARG A 18 -7.56 -7.05 -9.27
C ARG A 18 -8.37 -7.40 -10.52
N SER A 19 -8.46 -6.51 -11.52
CA SER A 19 -9.07 -6.83 -12.82
C SER A 19 -8.18 -7.70 -13.71
N GLY A 20 -7.01 -8.15 -13.22
CA GLY A 20 -6.11 -9.06 -13.92
C GLY A 20 -4.89 -8.38 -14.56
N LYS A 21 -4.72 -7.05 -14.43
CA LYS A 21 -3.47 -6.41 -14.90
C LYS A 21 -2.29 -6.80 -14.04
N GLN A 22 -1.13 -6.94 -14.67
CA GLN A 22 0.12 -7.18 -13.95
C GLN A 22 0.52 -5.97 -13.11
N ILE A 23 1.06 -6.23 -11.92
CA ILE A 23 1.54 -5.22 -10.97
C ILE A 23 2.62 -4.33 -11.61
N LYS A 24 3.56 -4.93 -12.36
CA LYS A 24 4.65 -4.19 -13.02
C LYS A 24 4.13 -3.20 -14.07
N ILE A 25 3.20 -3.65 -14.91
CA ILE A 25 2.58 -2.83 -15.96
C ILE A 25 1.76 -1.71 -15.33
N THR A 26 0.91 -2.03 -14.36
CA THR A 26 0.07 -1.04 -13.66
C THR A 26 0.91 0.00 -12.93
N ALA A 27 2.01 -0.41 -12.29
CA ALA A 27 2.93 0.50 -11.63
C ALA A 27 3.63 1.44 -12.64
N TYR A 28 4.05 0.91 -13.78
CA TYR A 28 4.65 1.70 -14.87
C TYR A 28 3.66 2.71 -15.46
N GLU A 29 2.43 2.28 -15.79
CA GLU A 29 1.37 3.14 -16.31
C GLU A 29 1.00 4.27 -15.34
N LEU A 30 1.03 4.00 -14.03
CA LEU A 30 0.70 4.97 -12.99
C LEU A 30 1.90 5.81 -12.53
N GLY A 31 3.10 5.56 -13.07
CA GLY A 31 4.32 6.28 -12.68
C GLY A 31 4.77 6.02 -11.23
N ILE A 32 4.40 4.89 -10.64
CA ILE A 32 4.75 4.52 -9.26
C ILE A 32 5.71 3.32 -9.23
N SER A 33 6.39 3.13 -8.10
CA SER A 33 7.24 1.94 -7.94
C SER A 33 6.38 0.67 -7.74
N SER A 34 6.78 -0.43 -8.37
CA SER A 34 6.08 -1.72 -8.22
C SER A 34 6.05 -2.20 -6.77
N GLY A 35 7.08 -1.90 -5.98
CA GLY A 35 7.12 -2.20 -4.54
C GLY A 35 6.06 -1.42 -3.74
N CYS A 36 5.77 -0.17 -4.13
CA CYS A 36 4.70 0.61 -3.51
C CYS A 36 3.33 -0.04 -3.75
N LEU A 37 3.06 -0.40 -5.01
CA LEU A 37 1.80 -1.07 -5.38
C LEU A 37 1.66 -2.44 -4.72
N HIS A 38 2.75 -3.20 -4.62
CA HIS A 38 2.76 -4.48 -3.91
C HIS A 38 2.40 -4.33 -2.42
N ASN A 39 2.91 -3.29 -1.75
CA ASN A 39 2.57 -3.02 -0.36
C ASN A 39 1.09 -2.63 -0.18
N TRP A 40 0.52 -1.87 -1.13
CA TRP A 40 -0.91 -1.54 -1.11
C TRP A 40 -1.79 -2.77 -1.28
N LEU A 41 -1.43 -3.68 -2.20
CA LEU A 41 -2.15 -4.93 -2.40
C LEU A 41 -2.05 -5.85 -1.18
N LYS A 42 -0.86 -5.96 -0.56
CA LYS A 42 -0.69 -6.72 0.67
C LYS A 42 -1.60 -6.19 1.77
N GLN A 43 -1.67 -4.87 1.91
CA GLN A 43 -2.52 -4.23 2.91
C GLN A 43 -4.02 -4.42 2.60
N ASP A 44 -4.44 -4.28 1.35
CA ASP A 44 -5.84 -4.54 0.93
C ASP A 44 -6.25 -5.98 1.24
N ARG A 45 -5.36 -6.97 1.05
CA ARG A 45 -5.62 -8.37 1.40
C ARG A 45 -5.75 -8.59 2.91
N ILE A 46 -4.93 -7.92 3.72
CA ILE A 46 -5.03 -7.97 5.18
C ILE A 46 -6.35 -7.33 5.64
N ASP A 47 -6.69 -6.16 5.09
CA ASP A 47 -7.91 -5.43 5.44
C ASP A 47 -9.18 -6.19 5.01
N ARG A 48 -9.10 -7.04 3.98
CA ARG A 48 -10.16 -7.98 3.57
C ARG A 48 -10.21 -9.26 4.42
N GLY A 49 -9.22 -9.50 5.29
CA GLY A 49 -9.11 -10.73 6.07
C GLY A 49 -8.63 -11.95 5.28
N GLU A 50 -8.08 -11.76 4.06
CA GLU A 50 -7.56 -12.86 3.24
C GLU A 50 -6.21 -13.39 3.77
N ILE A 51 -5.47 -12.57 4.50
CA ILE A 51 -4.16 -12.90 5.06
C ILE A 51 -4.10 -12.42 6.50
N THR A 52 -3.64 -13.27 7.42
CA THR A 52 -3.35 -12.89 8.81
C THR A 52 -2.22 -11.87 8.86
N GLY A 53 -2.49 -10.66 9.34
CA GLY A 53 -1.52 -9.58 9.47
C GLY A 53 -2.09 -8.34 10.16
N THR A 54 -1.21 -7.42 10.55
CA THR A 54 -1.57 -6.14 11.17
C THR A 54 -2.37 -5.28 10.18
N THR A 55 -3.62 -4.99 10.50
CA THR A 55 -4.53 -4.22 9.63
C THR A 55 -4.08 -2.77 9.53
N THR A 56 -4.54 -2.03 8.52
CA THR A 56 -4.15 -0.62 8.32
C THR A 56 -4.50 0.24 9.54
N VAL A 57 -5.45 -0.21 10.36
CA VAL A 57 -5.90 0.45 11.60
C VAL A 57 -4.83 0.39 12.70
N GLU A 58 -4.01 -0.66 12.76
CA GLU A 58 -2.88 -0.81 13.70
C GLU A 58 -1.55 -0.25 13.13
N ALA A 59 -1.43 -0.09 11.81
CA ALA A 59 -0.25 0.45 11.15
C ALA A 59 0.09 1.95 11.38
N PRO A 60 -0.82 2.90 11.71
CA PRO A 60 -0.43 4.27 12.04
C PRO A 60 0.45 4.34 13.29
N GLU A 61 0.21 3.47 14.28
CA GLU A 61 1.00 3.42 15.52
C GLU A 61 2.42 2.91 15.25
N LEU A 62 2.57 1.89 14.39
CA LEU A 62 3.89 1.35 14.02
C LEU A 62 4.72 2.31 13.13
N ARG A 63 4.06 3.20 12.37
CA ARG A 63 4.73 4.26 11.59
C ARG A 63 5.23 5.41 12.47
N ALA A 64 4.57 5.68 13.60
CA ALA A 64 5.06 6.63 14.60
C ALA A 64 6.34 6.10 15.29
N ALA A 65 6.38 4.82 15.63
CA ALA A 65 7.54 4.18 16.26
C ALA A 65 8.79 4.14 15.36
N ARG A 66 8.63 3.88 14.05
CA ARG A 66 9.76 3.85 13.09
C ARG A 66 10.34 5.23 12.75
N LYS A 67 9.62 6.32 13.05
CA LYS A 67 10.13 7.69 12.86
C LYS A 67 11.13 8.08 13.95
N ARG A 68 11.12 7.42 15.12
CA ARG A 68 12.03 7.72 16.25
C ARG A 68 13.45 7.15 16.08
N ILE A 69 13.63 6.13 15.23
CA ILE A 69 14.93 5.43 15.05
C ILE A 69 15.78 6.08 13.94
N ARG A 70 15.23 6.99 13.13
CA ARG A 70 16.01 7.75 12.12
C ARG A 70 16.38 9.16 12.56
N GLU A 71 16.06 9.54 13.80
CA GLU A 71 16.46 10.80 14.42
C GLU A 71 17.38 10.59 15.64
N LEU A 72 17.97 9.40 15.79
CA LEU A 72 19.12 9.10 16.64
C LEU A 72 20.26 8.58 15.75
#